data_AF-A0A7W5HU49-F1
#
_entry.id   AF-A0A7W5HU49-F1
#
_cell.length_a   1.000
_cell.length_b   1.000
_cell.length_c   1.000
_cell.angle_alpha   90.00
_cell.angle_beta   90.00
_cell.angle_gamma   90.00
#
_symmetry.space_group_name_H-M   'P 1'
#
loop_
_entity.id
_entity.type
_entity.pdbx_description
1 polymer ?
#
loop_
_entity_poly.entity_id
_entity_poly.type
_entity_poly.pdbx_seq_one_letter_code
_entity_poly.pdbx_strand_id
1 'polypeptide(L)'
;MLKWPMFDLPFEPLLSYWLGGISIYDIEETLGVALSAYDPNDEADREVVIRDFILTRFDDLTYRHRFLMVKLLEASLKLPEFDFSG
;
A
#
# COMPACT_ATOMS: atom_id res chain seq x y z
N MET A 1 10.80 19.05 -4.20
CA MET A 1 10.08 17.77 -4.36
C MET A 1 10.79 16.72 -3.52
N LEU A 2 10.06 15.80 -2.89
CA LEU A 2 10.71 14.66 -2.23
C LEU A 2 11.39 13.78 -3.28
N LYS A 3 12.49 13.12 -2.90
CA LYS A 3 13.19 12.12 -3.72
C LYS A 3 13.04 10.77 -3.05
N TRP A 4 13.11 9.69 -3.82
CA TRP A 4 13.13 8.34 -3.26
C TRP A 4 14.28 8.19 -2.24
N PRO A 5 14.09 7.47 -1.11
CA PRO A 5 15.13 7.30 -0.10
C PRO A 5 16.45 6.72 -0.64
N MET A 6 16.36 5.83 -1.64
CA MET A 6 17.48 5.07 -2.19
C MET A 6 17.96 5.56 -3.57
N PHE A 7 17.23 6.48 -4.21
CA PHE A 7 17.49 6.88 -5.59
C PHE A 7 17.40 8.39 -5.75
N ASP A 8 18.24 8.95 -6.63
CA ASP A 8 18.20 10.39 -6.94
C ASP A 8 17.07 10.75 -7.92
N LEU A 9 15.89 10.16 -7.72
CA LEU A 9 14.70 10.31 -8.55
C LEU A 9 13.58 11.01 -7.77
N PRO A 10 12.76 11.85 -8.42
CA PRO A 10 11.56 12.40 -7.80
C PRO A 10 10.66 11.30 -7.23
N PHE A 11 10.10 11.54 -6.04
CA PHE A 11 9.11 10.68 -5.44
C PHE A 11 7.71 11.10 -5.92
N GLU A 12 7.09 10.26 -6.74
CA GLU A 12 5.73 10.45 -7.26
C GLU A 12 4.82 9.37 -6.64
N PRO A 13 3.98 9.74 -5.65
CA PRO A 13 3.12 8.78 -4.96
C PRO A 13 1.97 8.33 -5.86
N LEU A 14 1.71 7.02 -5.89
CA LEU A 14 0.57 6.42 -6.58
C LEU A 14 -0.27 5.61 -5.59
N LEU A 15 -1.60 5.58 -5.77
CA LEU A 15 -2.48 4.79 -4.91
C LEU A 15 -2.15 3.29 -4.96
N SER A 16 -1.70 2.80 -6.12
CA SER A 16 -1.30 1.40 -6.30
C SER A 16 -0.15 0.97 -5.38
N TYR A 17 0.64 1.90 -4.83
CA TYR A 17 1.69 1.55 -3.87
C TYR A 17 1.12 0.96 -2.56
N TRP A 18 -0.12 1.26 -2.19
CA TRP A 18 -0.81 0.63 -1.05
C TRP A 18 -1.04 -0.87 -1.28
N LEU A 19 -1.07 -1.33 -2.54
CA LEU A 19 -1.24 -2.74 -2.88
C LEU A 19 0.11 -3.47 -3.00
N GLY A 20 1.24 -2.75 -2.94
CA GLY A 20 2.57 -3.32 -3.17
C GLY A 20 2.96 -4.43 -2.17
N GLY A 21 2.40 -4.42 -0.96
CA GLY A 21 2.64 -5.46 0.06
C GLY A 21 1.86 -6.77 -0.16
N ILE A 22 0.85 -6.74 -1.02
CA ILE A 22 -0.02 -7.89 -1.35
C ILE A 22 -0.02 -8.20 -2.86
N SER A 23 0.85 -7.52 -3.61
CA SER A 23 1.02 -7.71 -5.04
C SER A 23 1.81 -9.00 -5.29
N ILE A 24 1.13 -10.03 -5.79
CA ILE A 24 1.65 -11.40 -5.87
C ILE A 24 2.61 -11.66 -7.03
N TYR A 25 2.86 -10.68 -7.91
CA TYR A 25 3.55 -10.91 -9.19
C TYR A 25 5.00 -11.44 -9.09
N ASP A 26 5.68 -11.30 -7.95
CA ASP A 26 7.08 -11.75 -7.77
C ASP A 26 7.30 -12.86 -6.71
N ILE A 27 6.29 -13.23 -5.92
CA ILE A 27 6.45 -14.11 -4.73
C ILE A 27 5.24 -15.02 -4.46
N GLU A 28 4.45 -15.27 -5.50
CA GLU A 28 3.15 -15.96 -5.47
C GLU A 28 3.15 -17.24 -4.63
N GLU A 29 4.22 -18.05 -4.69
CA GLU A 29 4.28 -19.35 -4.00
C GLU A 29 4.36 -19.25 -2.46
N THR A 30 4.91 -18.16 -1.90
CA THR A 30 5.02 -18.00 -0.43
C THR A 30 4.06 -16.94 0.11
N LEU A 31 3.97 -15.79 -0.56
CA LEU A 31 3.08 -14.70 -0.15
C LEU A 31 1.61 -15.05 -0.40
N GLY A 32 1.29 -15.67 -1.53
CA GLY A 32 -0.07 -16.09 -1.84
C GLY A 32 -0.59 -17.12 -0.82
N VAL A 33 0.26 -18.08 -0.43
CA VAL A 33 -0.06 -19.06 0.63
C VAL A 33 -0.30 -18.36 1.97
N ALA A 34 0.55 -17.41 2.36
CA ALA A 34 0.37 -16.67 3.62
C ALA A 34 -0.93 -15.85 3.61
N LEU A 35 -1.23 -15.17 2.51
CA LEU A 35 -2.45 -14.38 2.36
C LEU A 35 -3.72 -15.23 2.28
N SER A 36 -3.63 -16.48 1.79
CA SER A 36 -4.78 -17.40 1.69
C SER A 36 -5.40 -17.76 3.04
N ALA A 37 -4.70 -17.51 4.14
CA ALA A 37 -5.19 -17.75 5.50
C ALA A 37 -6.18 -16.68 6.00
N TYR A 38 -6.35 -15.57 5.28
CA TYR A 38 -7.15 -14.41 5.69
C TYR A 38 -8.35 -14.18 4.75
N ASP A 39 -9.53 -13.90 5.31
CA ASP A 39 -10.72 -13.52 4.55
C ASP A 39 -10.79 -12.00 4.34
N PRO A 40 -10.73 -11.49 3.10
CA PRO A 40 -10.84 -10.04 2.85
C PRO A 40 -12.20 -9.45 3.25
N ASN A 41 -13.24 -10.27 3.42
CA ASN A 41 -14.55 -9.82 3.88
C ASN A 41 -14.64 -9.71 5.41
N ASP A 42 -13.72 -10.34 6.15
CA ASP A 42 -13.64 -10.21 7.60
C ASP A 42 -12.82 -8.96 8.01
N GLU A 43 -13.31 -8.24 9.03
CA GLU A 43 -12.68 -6.99 9.46
C GLU A 43 -11.36 -7.19 10.21
N ALA A 44 -11.29 -8.21 11.06
CA ALA A 44 -10.09 -8.49 11.84
C ALA A 44 -8.97 -8.99 10.91
N ASP A 45 -9.32 -9.85 9.95
CA ASP A 45 -8.38 -10.32 8.94
C ASP A 45 -7.86 -9.18 8.06
N ARG A 46 -8.73 -8.24 7.64
CA ARG A 46 -8.28 -7.03 6.93
C ARG A 46 -7.29 -6.21 7.76
N GLU A 47 -7.51 -6.04 9.05
CA GLU A 47 -6.59 -5.29 9.91
C GLU A 47 -5.20 -5.95 9.94
N VAL A 48 -5.15 -7.27 10.09
CA VAL A 48 -3.90 -8.04 10.08
C VAL A 48 -3.18 -7.87 8.74
N VAL A 49 -3.90 -8.03 7.62
CA VAL A 49 -3.33 -7.85 6.27
C VAL A 49 -2.76 -6.44 6.08
N ILE A 50 -3.52 -5.41 6.50
CA ILE A 50 -3.09 -4.02 6.40
C ILE A 50 -1.82 -3.79 7.21
N ARG A 51 -1.81 -4.20 8.48
CA ARG A 51 -0.70 -3.90 9.40
C ARG A 51 0.56 -4.66 9.04
N ASP A 52 0.43 -5.96 8.77
CA ASP A 52 1.59 -6.86 8.75
C ASP A 52 2.17 -7.00 7.32
N PHE A 53 1.37 -6.73 6.27
CA PHE A 53 1.80 -6.86 4.87
C PHE A 53 1.86 -5.52 4.12
N ILE A 54 0.82 -4.69 4.24
CA ILE A 54 0.74 -3.43 3.48
C ILE A 54 1.63 -2.35 4.10
N LEU A 55 1.48 -2.07 5.40
CA LEU A 55 2.19 -0.95 6.04
C LEU A 55 3.70 -1.18 6.15
N THR A 56 4.13 -2.42 6.36
CA THR A 56 5.55 -2.81 6.42
C THR A 56 6.31 -2.47 5.14
N ARG A 57 5.61 -2.41 3.98
CA ARG A 57 6.22 -2.01 2.71
C ARG A 57 6.72 -0.56 2.69
N PHE A 58 6.25 0.26 3.62
CA PHE A 58 6.63 1.67 3.79
C PHE A 58 7.65 1.92 4.89
N ASP A 59 8.27 0.88 5.45
CA ASP A 59 9.25 1.02 6.53
C ASP A 59 10.50 1.80 6.09
N ASP A 60 10.89 1.65 4.82
CA ASP A 60 12.00 2.40 4.22
C ASP A 60 11.66 3.86 3.91
N LEU A 61 10.38 4.25 3.99
CA LEU A 61 9.93 5.60 3.70
C LEU A 61 10.05 6.50 4.93
N THR A 62 10.58 7.71 4.74
CA THR A 62 10.58 8.71 5.82
C THR A 62 9.16 9.19 6.12
N TYR A 63 8.97 9.83 7.28
CA TYR A 63 7.68 10.40 7.68
C TYR A 63 7.03 11.27 6.59
N ARG A 64 7.79 12.12 5.89
CA ARG A 64 7.25 13.01 4.85
C ARG A 64 6.68 12.23 3.66
N HIS A 65 7.30 11.11 3.29
CA HIS A 65 6.80 10.24 2.23
C HIS A 65 5.49 9.56 2.66
N ARG A 66 5.48 8.96 3.86
CA ARG A 66 4.27 8.34 4.42
C ARG A 66 3.12 9.33 4.55
N PHE A 67 3.42 10.56 4.97
CA PHE A 67 2.42 11.63 5.05
C PHE A 67 1.82 11.95 3.68
N LEU A 68 2.63 12.06 2.61
CA LEU A 68 2.10 12.28 1.26
C LEU A 68 1.24 11.12 0.79
N MET A 69 1.63 9.87 1.06
CA MET A 69 0.83 8.69 0.73
C MET A 69 -0.56 8.74 1.38
N VAL A 70 -0.61 9.09 2.68
CA VAL A 70 -1.88 9.23 3.43
C VAL A 70 -2.71 10.39 2.88
N LYS A 71 -2.09 11.52 2.52
CA LYS A 71 -2.80 12.65 1.91
C LYS A 71 -3.37 12.36 0.54
N LEU A 72 -2.66 11.57 -0.28
CA LEU A 72 -3.17 11.08 -1.55
C LEU A 72 -4.41 10.20 -1.33
N LEU A 73 -4.31 9.22 -0.42
CA LEU A 73 -5.43 8.34 -0.10
C LEU A 73 -6.64 9.12 0.46
N GLU A 74 -6.41 10.06 1.39
CA GLU A 74 -7.45 10.92 1.94
C GLU A 74 -8.16 11.73 0.84
N ALA A 75 -7.41 12.28 -0.12
CA ALA A 75 -7.97 13.05 -1.22
C ALA A 75 -8.84 12.16 -2.13
N SER A 76 -8.37 10.96 -2.47
CA SER A 76 -9.13 10.02 -3.30
C SER A 76 -10.39 9.50 -2.64
N LEU A 77 -10.35 9.19 -1.33
CA LEU A 77 -11.54 8.76 -0.58
C LEU A 77 -12.61 9.86 -0.46
N LYS A 78 -12.22 11.13 -0.56
CA LYS A 78 -13.15 12.28 -0.51
C LYS A 78 -13.78 12.61 -1.85
N LEU A 79 -13.34 12.00 -2.94
CA LEU A 79 -13.89 12.18 -4.28
C LEU A 79 -14.96 11.10 -4.53
N PRO A 80 -16.26 11.45 -4.51
CA PRO A 80 -17.33 10.46 -4.66
C PRO A 80 -17.30 9.71 -5.99
N GLU A 81 -16.80 10.36 -7.05
CA GLU A 81 -16.63 9.82 -8.40
C GLU A 81 -15.31 9.07 -8.62
N PHE A 82 -14.46 8.96 -7.60
CA PHE A 82 -13.20 8.24 -7.74
C PHE A 82 -13.43 6.74 -7.84
N ASP A 83 -13.00 6.16 -8.96
CA ASP A 83 -13.10 4.73 -9.21
C ASP A 83 -11.86 3.99 -8.71
N PHE A 84 -12.07 3.09 -7.76
CA PHE A 84 -11.02 2.22 -7.20
C PHE A 84 -10.91 0.86 -7.91
N SER A 85 -11.71 0.59 -8.94
CA SER A 85 -11.72 -0.70 -9.66
C SER A 85 -10.67 -0.82 -10.78
N GLY A 86 -9.89 0.23 -11.02
CA GLY A 86 -8.86 0.31 -12.07
C GLY A 86 -7.56 -0.44 -11.78
#